data_AF-A0A383V6Y5-F1
#
_entry.id   AF-A0A383V6Y5-F1
#
_cell.length_a   1.000
_cell.length_b   1.000
_cell.length_c   1.000
_cell.angle_alpha   90.00
_cell.angle_beta   90.00
_cell.angle_gamma   90.00
#
_symmetry.space_group_name_H-M   'P 1'
#
loop_
_entity.id
_entity.type
_entity.pdbx_description
1 polymer ?
#
loop_
_entity_poly.entity_id
_entity_poly.type
_entity_poly.pdbx_seq_one_letter_code
_entity_poly.pdbx_strand_id
1 'polypeptide(L)'
;MASAPVLVVQPDLEAAQPLLEPSEPRRDWKRSCATSAYAWLSHTATCILLGLISAVALKLFGPPIATAAVLLSVLVLVLAYYGYVNLNWKTVTTAFLWGLDADNDGRLNLSDIKIWANRMYRFVIGFGLSSLGGYLLGFWMGLKLL
;
A
#
# COMPACT_ATOMS: atom_id res chain seq x y z
N MET A 1 60.70 -36.36 32.40
CA MET A 1 59.83 -36.77 33.53
C MET A 1 59.09 -35.53 34.00
N ALA A 2 57.86 -35.35 33.54
CA ALA A 2 56.95 -34.32 34.04
C ALA A 2 55.55 -34.92 34.03
N SER A 3 54.88 -34.76 35.17
CA SER A 3 53.68 -35.41 35.67
C SER A 3 52.39 -35.09 34.90
N ALA A 4 51.51 -36.09 34.80
CA ALA A 4 50.18 -35.99 34.20
C ALA A 4 49.26 -35.00 34.96
N PRO A 5 48.35 -34.29 34.27
CA PRO A 5 47.27 -33.57 34.92
C PRO A 5 46.13 -34.52 35.32
N VAL A 6 45.73 -34.40 36.58
CA VAL A 6 44.64 -35.10 37.25
C VAL A 6 43.30 -34.75 36.60
N LEU A 7 42.57 -35.78 36.19
CA LEU A 7 41.23 -35.70 35.62
C LEU A 7 40.23 -35.56 36.79
N VAL A 8 39.83 -34.32 37.09
CA VAL A 8 38.73 -34.05 38.04
C VAL A 8 37.42 -34.17 37.27
N VAL A 9 36.81 -35.35 37.35
CA VAL A 9 35.41 -35.59 37.01
C VAL A 9 34.57 -34.79 38.01
N GLN A 10 33.82 -33.79 37.54
CA GLN A 10 32.69 -33.25 38.29
C GLN A 10 31.47 -34.13 38.00
N PRO A 11 30.97 -34.92 38.97
CA PRO A 11 29.62 -35.44 38.90
C PRO A 11 28.65 -34.36 39.44
N ASP A 12 27.42 -34.38 38.96
CA ASP A 12 26.23 -33.83 39.64
C ASP A 12 26.01 -32.31 39.56
N LEU A 13 25.70 -31.81 38.37
CA LEU A 13 25.06 -30.49 38.20
C LEU A 13 24.01 -30.44 37.08
N GLU A 14 23.37 -31.57 36.79
CA GLU A 14 22.19 -31.67 35.88
C GLU A 14 20.85 -31.85 36.63
N ALA A 15 20.84 -31.79 37.97
CA ALA A 15 19.66 -32.10 38.78
C ALA A 15 18.97 -30.87 39.43
N ALA A 16 18.95 -29.71 38.76
CA ALA A 16 18.23 -28.53 39.26
C ALA A 16 17.63 -27.68 38.13
N GLN A 17 16.92 -28.31 37.18
CA GLN A 17 15.83 -27.60 36.51
C GLN A 17 14.60 -27.72 37.41
N PRO A 18 14.14 -26.64 38.07
CA PRO A 18 12.84 -26.68 38.71
C PRO A 18 11.81 -26.93 37.60
N LEU A 19 11.11 -28.05 37.72
CA LEU A 19 9.92 -28.37 36.94
C LEU A 19 8.97 -27.17 37.04
N LEU A 20 9.00 -26.31 36.02
CA LEU A 20 7.95 -25.34 35.77
C LEU A 20 6.71 -26.17 35.41
N GLU A 21 5.89 -26.44 36.41
CA GLU A 21 4.49 -26.83 36.19
C GLU A 21 3.89 -25.89 35.14
N PRO A 22 3.23 -26.40 34.09
CA PRO A 22 2.47 -25.55 33.20
C PRO A 22 1.22 -25.10 33.95
N SER A 23 1.36 -24.09 34.82
CA SER A 23 0.23 -23.37 35.37
C SER A 23 -0.55 -22.81 34.18
N GLU A 24 -1.77 -23.29 33.98
CA GLU A 24 -2.63 -22.92 32.85
C GLU A 24 -2.56 -21.40 32.61
N PRO A 25 -2.32 -20.94 31.37
CA PRO A 25 -2.30 -19.51 31.12
C PRO A 25 -3.74 -19.04 31.25
N ARG A 26 -4.10 -18.51 32.42
CA ARG A 26 -5.24 -17.62 32.57
C ARG A 26 -4.97 -16.47 31.61
N ARG A 27 -5.49 -16.60 30.39
CA ARG A 27 -5.27 -15.72 29.25
C ARG A 27 -5.88 -14.38 29.66
N ASP A 28 -5.08 -13.53 30.28
CA ASP A 28 -5.51 -12.24 30.77
C ASP A 28 -6.00 -11.43 29.58
N TRP A 29 -7.33 -11.39 29.41
CA TRP A 29 -8.02 -10.71 28.32
C TRP A 29 -7.48 -9.29 28.10
N LYS A 30 -7.07 -8.62 29.18
CA LYS A 30 -6.42 -7.30 29.16
C LYS A 30 -5.11 -7.27 28.37
N ARG A 31 -4.25 -8.29 28.51
CA ARG A 31 -2.98 -8.39 27.77
C ARG A 31 -3.20 -8.73 26.30
N SER A 32 -4.15 -9.63 26.00
CA SER A 32 -4.53 -9.95 24.61
C SER A 32 -5.17 -8.77 23.88
N CYS A 33 -6.01 -7.98 24.57
CA CYS A 33 -6.55 -6.75 24.00
C CYS A 33 -5.46 -5.69 23.77
N ALA A 34 -4.51 -5.54 24.69
CA ALA A 34 -3.42 -4.59 24.55
C ALA A 34 -2.52 -4.94 23.35
N THR A 35 -2.04 -6.18 23.25
CA THR A 35 -1.19 -6.61 22.12
C THR A 35 -1.90 -6.51 20.79
N SER A 36 -3.19 -6.86 20.73
CA SER A 36 -4.01 -6.66 19.54
C SER A 36 -4.11 -5.17 19.20
N ALA A 37 -4.45 -4.31 20.16
CA ALA A 37 -4.57 -2.87 19.94
C ALA A 37 -3.27 -2.24 19.43
N TYR A 38 -2.11 -2.64 19.97
CA TYR A 38 -0.81 -2.18 19.47
C TYR A 38 -0.53 -2.63 18.03
N ALA A 39 -0.92 -3.85 17.66
CA ALA A 39 -0.80 -4.31 16.27
C ALA A 39 -1.69 -3.50 15.32
N TRP A 40 -2.93 -3.21 15.71
CA TRP A 40 -3.82 -2.35 14.90
C TRP A 40 -3.29 -0.91 14.78
N LEU A 41 -2.73 -0.37 15.87
CA LEU A 41 -2.19 0.99 15.89
C LEU A 41 -0.92 1.12 15.02
N SER A 42 -0.04 0.11 15.04
CA SER A 42 1.17 0.12 14.21
C SER A 42 0.85 -0.04 12.72
N HIS A 43 -0.13 -0.88 12.37
CA HIS A 43 -0.61 -1.00 11.00
C HIS A 43 -1.24 0.30 10.48
N THR A 44 -2.08 0.97 11.26
CA THR A 44 -2.66 2.25 10.85
C THR A 44 -1.62 3.36 10.71
N ALA A 45 -0.64 3.42 11.63
CA ALA A 45 0.45 4.39 11.57
C ALA A 45 1.32 4.23 10.32
N THR A 46 1.65 2.99 9.94
CA THR A 46 2.42 2.73 8.71
C THR A 46 1.63 3.12 7.44
N CYS A 47 0.31 2.91 7.41
CA CYS A 47 -0.55 3.38 6.32
C CYS A 47 -0.60 4.92 6.22
N ILE A 48 -0.65 5.63 7.35
CA ILE A 48 -0.65 7.11 7.38
C ILE A 48 0.67 7.65 6.81
N LEU A 49 1.81 7.08 7.20
CA LEU A 49 3.11 7.50 6.70
C LEU A 49 3.23 7.28 5.18
N LEU A 50 2.78 6.12 4.69
CA LEU A 50 2.72 5.83 3.25
C LEU A 50 1.83 6.83 2.50
N GLY A 51 0.68 7.19 3.07
CA GLY A 51 -0.21 8.21 2.52
C GLY A 51 0.46 9.58 2.41
N LEU A 52 1.16 9.99 3.47
CA LEU A 52 1.87 11.28 3.51
C LEU A 52 3.01 11.33 2.48
N ILE A 53 3.83 10.28 2.40
CA ILE A 53 4.93 10.19 1.42
C ILE A 53 4.37 10.22 -0.01
N SER A 54 3.27 9.51 -0.26
CA SER A 54 2.61 9.51 -1.57
C SER A 54 2.08 10.90 -1.95
N ALA A 55 1.51 11.65 -1.01
CA ALA A 55 1.07 13.02 -1.24
C ALA A 55 2.23 13.99 -1.53
N VAL A 56 3.34 13.87 -0.79
CA VAL A 56 4.54 14.69 -1.02
C VAL A 56 5.11 14.42 -2.40
N ALA A 57 5.22 13.14 -2.80
CA ALA A 57 5.68 12.77 -4.12
C ALA A 57 4.76 13.36 -5.21
N LEU A 58 3.44 13.26 -5.03
CA LEU A 58 2.48 13.80 -5.98
C LEU A 58 2.59 15.33 -6.11
N LYS A 59 2.89 16.05 -5.03
CA LYS A 59 3.02 17.51 -5.07
C LYS A 59 4.34 17.95 -5.72
N LEU A 60 5.40 17.15 -5.58
CA LEU A 60 6.70 17.41 -6.21
C LEU A 60 6.67 17.12 -7.72
N PHE A 61 6.06 16.01 -8.12
CA PHE A 61 6.02 15.58 -9.52
C PHE A 61 4.77 16.01 -10.28
N GLY A 62 3.70 16.40 -9.57
CA GLY A 62 2.43 16.80 -10.16
C GLY A 62 2.55 18.00 -11.09
N PRO A 63 3.03 19.17 -10.61
CA PRO A 63 3.19 20.36 -11.45
C PRO A 63 4.05 20.14 -12.71
N PRO A 64 5.26 19.52 -12.66
CA PRO A 64 6.07 19.34 -13.86
C PRO A 64 5.46 18.33 -14.85
N ILE A 65 4.80 17.27 -14.38
CA ILE A 65 4.13 16.31 -15.28
C ILE A 65 2.92 16.96 -15.94
N ALA A 66 2.12 17.72 -15.18
CA ALA A 66 0.96 18.42 -15.71
C ALA A 66 1.35 19.46 -16.76
N THR A 67 2.38 20.28 -16.48
CA THR A 67 2.84 21.28 -17.45
C THR A 67 3.43 20.63 -18.70
N ALA A 68 4.21 19.55 -18.56
CA ALA A 68 4.74 18.80 -19.70
C ALA A 68 3.62 18.21 -20.57
N ALA A 69 2.59 17.63 -19.95
CA ALA A 69 1.45 17.05 -20.67
C ALA A 69 0.66 18.10 -21.45
N VAL A 70 0.40 19.27 -20.84
CA VAL A 70 -0.29 20.38 -21.51
C VAL A 70 0.55 20.93 -22.66
N LEU A 71 1.85 21.15 -22.44
CA LEU A 71 2.74 21.70 -23.46
C LEU A 71 2.86 20.76 -24.67
N LEU A 72 2.96 19.46 -24.43
CA LEU A 72 2.98 18.45 -25.49
C LEU A 72 1.65 18.42 -26.25
N SER A 73 0.52 18.51 -25.54
CA SER A 73 -0.81 18.56 -26.17
C SER A 73 -0.97 19.79 -27.05
N VAL A 74 -0.53 20.97 -26.59
CA VAL A 74 -0.55 22.21 -27.37
C VAL A 74 0.36 22.08 -28.60
N LEU A 75 1.56 21.51 -28.46
CA LEU A 75 2.47 21.28 -29.59
C LEU A 75 1.81 20.42 -30.68
N VAL A 76 1.14 19.34 -30.29
CA VAL A 76 0.42 18.45 -31.22
C VAL A 76 -0.72 19.20 -31.92
N LEU A 77 -1.49 20.02 -31.18
CA LEU A 77 -2.57 20.84 -31.76
C LEU A 77 -2.05 21.86 -32.78
N VAL A 78 -0.92 22.51 -32.50
CA VAL A 78 -0.27 23.44 -33.44
C VAL A 78 0.20 22.71 -34.70
N LEU A 79 0.83 21.54 -34.54
CA LEU A 79 1.28 20.73 -35.67
C LEU A 79 0.12 20.23 -36.56
N ALA A 80 -1.02 19.95 -35.93
CA ALA A 80 -2.26 19.59 -36.62
C ALA A 80 -2.83 20.77 -37.40
N TYR A 81 -2.81 21.98 -36.81
CA TYR A 81 -3.33 23.19 -37.46
C TYR A 81 -2.54 23.56 -38.71
N TYR A 82 -1.22 23.41 -38.69
CA TYR A 82 -0.38 23.62 -39.87
C TYR A 82 -0.44 22.49 -40.92
N GLY A 83 -1.25 21.44 -40.67
CA GLY A 83 -1.48 20.35 -41.62
C GLY A 83 -0.34 19.34 -41.74
N TYR A 84 0.68 19.42 -40.87
CA TYR A 84 1.79 18.45 -40.85
C TYR A 84 1.37 17.10 -40.29
N VAL A 85 0.36 17.06 -39.41
CA VAL A 85 -0.16 15.82 -38.79
C VAL A 85 -1.67 15.72 -39.05
N ASN A 86 -2.09 14.67 -39.76
CA ASN A 86 -3.49 14.37 -39.97
C ASN A 86 -4.03 13.63 -38.73
N LEU A 87 -4.66 14.39 -37.82
CA LEU A 87 -5.14 13.88 -36.54
C LEU A 87 -6.42 13.08 -36.75
N ASN A 88 -6.29 11.75 -36.83
CA ASN A 88 -7.43 10.85 -36.95
C ASN A 88 -8.13 10.69 -35.58
N TRP A 89 -9.08 11.58 -35.31
CA TRP A 89 -9.89 11.57 -34.09
C TRP A 89 -10.56 10.23 -33.82
N LYS A 90 -10.91 9.46 -34.86
CA LYS A 90 -11.52 8.14 -34.72
C LYS A 90 -10.58 7.15 -34.00
N THR A 91 -9.29 7.19 -34.31
CA THR A 91 -8.27 6.33 -33.67
C THR A 91 -8.05 6.75 -32.21
N VAL A 92 -8.00 8.06 -31.94
CA VAL A 92 -7.83 8.59 -30.57
C VAL A 92 -8.99 8.18 -29.68
N THR A 93 -10.23 8.37 -30.16
CA THR A 93 -11.43 7.97 -29.40
C THR A 93 -11.47 6.46 -29.17
N THR A 94 -11.11 5.64 -30.18
CA THR A 94 -11.11 4.18 -30.03
C THR A 94 -10.06 3.72 -29.02
N ALA A 95 -8.84 4.28 -29.05
CA ALA A 95 -7.79 3.96 -28.09
C ALA A 95 -8.15 4.39 -26.65
N PHE A 96 -8.79 5.55 -26.49
CA PHE A 96 -9.27 6.02 -25.20
C PHE A 96 -10.39 5.13 -24.64
N LEU A 97 -11.34 4.75 -25.49
CA LEU A 97 -12.43 3.84 -25.11
C LEU A 97 -11.88 2.48 -24.68
N TRP A 98 -10.90 1.91 -25.40
CA TRP A 98 -10.28 0.63 -25.05
C TRP A 98 -9.56 0.62 -23.70
N GLY A 99 -8.94 1.74 -23.31
CA GLY A 99 -8.27 1.83 -22.00
C GLY A 99 -9.23 1.95 -20.82
N LEU A 100 -10.46 2.38 -21.07
CA LEU A 100 -11.46 2.73 -20.05
C LEU A 100 -12.59 1.69 -19.96
N ASP A 101 -12.75 0.93 -21.02
CA ASP A 101 -13.57 -0.26 -21.11
C ASP A 101 -12.94 -1.42 -20.31
N ALA A 102 -13.63 -1.83 -19.25
CA ALA A 102 -13.17 -2.88 -18.35
C ALA A 102 -13.71 -4.26 -18.73
N ASP A 103 -14.73 -4.32 -19.58
CA ASP A 103 -15.37 -5.55 -20.06
C ASP A 103 -14.97 -5.91 -21.51
N ASN A 104 -14.21 -5.04 -22.18
CA ASN A 104 -13.74 -5.13 -23.57
C ASN A 104 -14.89 -5.26 -24.60
N ASP A 105 -16.09 -4.76 -24.28
CA ASP A 105 -17.24 -4.79 -25.18
C ASP A 105 -17.23 -3.67 -26.25
N GLY A 106 -16.32 -2.71 -26.13
CA GLY A 106 -16.12 -1.55 -27.01
C GLY A 106 -17.04 -0.37 -26.71
N ARG A 107 -17.78 -0.35 -25.59
CA ARG A 107 -18.72 0.71 -25.22
C ARG A 107 -18.61 1.05 -23.72
N LEU A 108 -18.47 2.34 -23.41
CA LEU A 108 -18.55 2.78 -22.02
C LEU A 108 -20.00 2.71 -21.51
N ASN A 109 -20.31 1.68 -20.72
CA ASN A 109 -21.63 1.49 -20.13
C ASN A 109 -21.62 1.67 -18.61
N LEU A 110 -22.82 1.89 -18.04
CA LEU A 110 -23.03 1.93 -16.59
C LEU A 110 -22.68 0.59 -15.90
N SER A 111 -22.60 -0.50 -16.66
CA SER A 111 -22.12 -1.81 -16.19
C SER A 111 -20.63 -1.78 -15.87
N ASP A 112 -19.80 -1.12 -16.68
CA ASP A 112 -18.35 -1.02 -16.45
C ASP A 112 -18.04 -0.26 -15.18
N ILE A 113 -18.76 0.85 -14.98
CA ILE A 113 -18.67 1.66 -13.77
C ILE A 113 -19.08 0.83 -12.54
N LYS A 114 -20.09 -0.04 -12.66
CA LYS A 114 -20.49 -0.97 -11.59
C LYS A 114 -19.43 -2.04 -11.32
N ILE A 115 -18.77 -2.56 -12.36
CA ILE A 115 -17.69 -3.55 -12.20
C ILE A 115 -16.50 -2.90 -11.49
N TRP A 116 -16.12 -1.69 -11.91
CA TRP A 116 -15.06 -0.91 -11.25
C TRP A 116 -15.41 -0.57 -9.81
N ALA A 117 -16.65 -0.13 -9.56
CA ALA A 117 -17.13 0.16 -8.21
C ALA A 117 -17.15 -1.09 -7.33
N ASN A 118 -17.53 -2.25 -7.87
CA ASN A 118 -17.55 -3.51 -7.12
C ASN A 118 -16.13 -4.02 -6.84
N ARG A 119 -15.18 -3.85 -7.77
CA ARG A 119 -13.75 -4.13 -7.52
C ARG A 119 -13.20 -3.22 -6.43
N MET A 120 -13.51 -1.92 -6.48
CA MET A 120 -13.11 -0.97 -5.44
C MET A 120 -13.74 -1.35 -4.09
N TYR A 121 -15.04 -1.63 -4.05
CA TYR A 121 -15.74 -2.03 -2.82
C TYR A 121 -15.15 -3.31 -2.20
N ARG A 122 -14.84 -4.32 -3.01
CA ARG A 122 -14.16 -5.54 -2.55
C ARG A 122 -12.75 -5.26 -2.04
N PHE A 123 -12.00 -4.35 -2.68
CA PHE A 123 -10.68 -3.95 -2.22
C PHE A 123 -10.75 -3.21 -0.87
N VAL A 124 -11.68 -2.27 -0.73
CA VAL A 124 -11.90 -1.48 0.49
C VAL A 124 -12.35 -2.34 1.67
N ILE A 125 -13.21 -3.34 1.43
CA ILE A 125 -13.66 -4.25 2.48
C ILE A 125 -12.61 -5.33 2.79
N GLY A 126 -11.87 -5.80 1.79
CA GLY A 126 -10.86 -6.85 1.94
C GLY A 126 -9.57 -6.38 2.65
N PHE A 127 -9.13 -5.14 2.43
CA PHE A 127 -7.92 -4.58 3.07
C PHE A 127 -8.19 -3.90 4.42
N GLY A 128 -9.44 -3.93 4.90
CA GLY A 128 -9.86 -3.32 6.15
C GLY A 128 -10.01 -1.80 6.02
N LEU A 129 -11.21 -1.30 6.33
CA LEU A 129 -11.55 0.13 6.34
C LEU A 129 -10.51 1.01 7.05
N SER A 130 -9.85 0.45 8.07
CA SER A 130 -8.85 1.15 8.89
C SER A 130 -7.55 1.45 8.14
N SER A 131 -7.09 0.56 7.24
CA SER A 131 -5.85 0.79 6.48
C SER A 131 -6.05 1.87 5.40
N LEU A 132 -7.16 1.79 4.67
CA LEU A 132 -7.55 2.80 3.68
C LEU A 132 -7.84 4.14 4.33
N GLY A 133 -8.53 4.15 5.48
CA GLY A 133 -8.79 5.36 6.26
C GLY A 133 -7.51 6.03 6.73
N GLY A 134 -6.55 5.26 7.25
CA GLY A 134 -5.23 5.77 7.63
C GLY A 134 -4.45 6.34 6.45
N TYR A 135 -4.40 5.61 5.33
CA TYR A 135 -3.75 6.08 4.10
C TYR A 135 -4.38 7.37 3.57
N LEU A 136 -5.70 7.42 3.46
CA LEU A 136 -6.42 8.57 2.92
C LEU A 136 -6.26 9.80 3.82
N LEU A 137 -6.28 9.61 5.15
CA LEU A 137 -6.07 10.69 6.11
C LEU A 137 -4.64 11.23 6.03
N GLY A 138 -3.64 10.35 5.97
CA GLY A 138 -2.24 10.73 5.77
C GLY A 138 -2.01 11.45 4.44
N PHE A 139 -2.65 10.97 3.37
CA PHE A 139 -2.58 11.57 2.03
C PHE A 139 -3.24 12.96 1.99
N TRP A 140 -4.45 13.09 2.54
CA TRP A 140 -5.16 14.37 2.62
C TRP A 140 -4.38 15.40 3.43
N MET A 141 -3.85 14.98 4.58
CA MET A 141 -3.03 15.82 5.42
C MET A 141 -1.74 16.24 4.68
N GLY A 142 -1.06 15.31 4.01
CA GLY A 142 0.12 15.61 3.18
C GLY A 142 -0.17 16.59 2.03
N LEU A 143 -1.34 16.52 1.39
CA LEU A 143 -1.73 17.45 0.31
C LEU A 143 -2.06 18.86 0.80
N LYS A 144 -2.58 18.98 2.02
CA LYS A 144 -3.03 20.26 2.61
C LYS A 144 -1.92 20.98 3.38
N LEU A 145 -1.00 20.24 3.99
CA LEU A 145 0.02 20.78 4.91
C LEU A 145 1.34 21.15 4.21
N LEU A 146 1.68 20.47 3.11
CA LEU A 146 2.60 21.00 2.07
C LEU A 146 1.78 21.75 1.02
#